data_AF-A0A091R037-F1
#
_entry.id   AF-A0A091R037-F1
#
_cell.length_a   1.000
_cell.length_b   1.000
_cell.length_c   1.000
_cell.angle_alpha   90.00
_cell.angle_beta   90.00
_cell.angle_gamma   90.00
#
_symmetry.space_group_name_H-M   'P 1'
#
loop_
_entity.id
_entity.type
_entity.pdbx_description
1 polymer ?
#
loop_
_entity_poly.entity_id
_entity_poly.type
_entity_poly.pdbx_seq_one_letter_code
_entity_poly.pdbx_strand_id
1 'polypeptide(L)'
;HNRVCQCQQGYYSEMEFCVRHSECPLGYGVKQPGTPFRNTQCQPCPQGTFSSSPSSTEPCQPHQDCQQQGKVTNVQGNQYHDTFCTSCRLQGRNSTQGAALGDDECTQALIDFVVYQNIPVRKLKRLQQILEGSPRKQARGTRAAIQEKVRTLLTHRKEEQYKVTKELLSALRAVKLHSLEEKVREHFLL
;
A
#
# COMPACT_ATOMS: atom_id res chain seq x y z
N HIS A 1 -30.52 33.67 27.33
CA HIS A 1 -29.57 33.45 26.21
C HIS A 1 -28.79 32.19 26.52
N ASN A 2 -29.12 31.05 25.89
CA ASN A 2 -28.43 29.80 26.14
C ASN A 2 -27.36 29.61 25.05
N ARG A 3 -26.09 29.75 25.42
CA ARG A 3 -24.96 29.40 24.54
C ARG A 3 -24.49 28.00 24.92
N VAL A 4 -24.44 27.11 23.93
CA VAL A 4 -23.88 25.77 24.09
C VAL A 4 -22.47 25.79 23.51
N CYS A 5 -21.47 25.50 24.34
CA CYS A 5 -20.08 25.34 23.91
C CYS A 5 -19.81 23.86 23.62
N GLN A 6 -19.08 23.58 22.55
CA GLN A 6 -18.67 22.22 22.19
C GLN A 6 -17.28 22.24 21.56
N CYS A 7 -16.61 21.08 21.56
CA CYS A 7 -15.32 20.92 20.90
C CYS A 7 -15.42 21.10 19.39
N GLN A 8 -14.32 21.58 18.80
CA GLN A 8 -14.18 21.73 17.35
C GLN A 8 -14.16 20.37 16.64
N GLN A 9 -14.42 20.37 15.32
CA GLN A 9 -14.35 19.16 14.51
C GLN A 9 -12.99 18.48 14.63
N GLY A 10 -12.98 17.16 14.79
CA GLY A 10 -11.76 16.38 15.05
C GLY A 10 -11.37 16.29 16.53
N TYR A 11 -12.18 16.84 17.44
CA TYR A 11 -11.97 16.75 18.88
C TYR A 11 -13.24 16.27 19.60
N TYR A 12 -13.05 15.62 20.75
CA TYR A 12 -14.12 15.25 21.67
C TYR A 12 -13.82 15.76 23.09
N SER A 13 -14.87 15.99 23.86
CA SER A 13 -14.78 16.42 25.25
C SER A 13 -14.45 15.24 26.16
N GLU A 14 -13.39 15.40 26.95
CA GLU A 14 -12.98 14.48 28.00
C GLU A 14 -12.51 15.28 29.21
N MET A 15 -13.21 15.14 30.35
CA MET A 15 -12.88 15.79 31.63
C MET A 15 -12.53 17.28 31.51
N GLU A 16 -13.38 18.06 30.82
CA GLU A 16 -13.23 19.51 30.54
C GLU A 16 -12.22 19.91 29.45
N PHE A 17 -11.51 18.95 28.84
CA PHE A 17 -10.60 19.23 27.73
C PHE A 17 -11.17 18.76 26.38
N CYS A 18 -10.77 19.45 25.31
CA CYS A 18 -10.99 18.95 23.95
C CYS A 18 -9.77 18.13 23.52
N VAL A 19 -9.96 16.81 23.42
CA VAL A 19 -8.95 15.83 23.03
C VAL A 19 -9.15 15.46 21.56
N ARG A 20 -8.06 15.34 20.80
CA ARG A 20 -8.13 14.97 19.38
C ARG A 20 -8.70 13.56 19.21
N HIS A 21 -9.56 13.37 18.22
CA HIS A 21 -10.05 12.04 17.85
C HIS A 21 -8.88 11.12 17.48
N SER A 22 -8.93 9.88 17.97
CA SER A 22 -7.95 8.86 17.65
C SER A 22 -8.03 8.43 16.19
N GLU A 23 -6.87 8.25 15.58
CA GLU A 23 -6.74 7.69 14.24
C GLU A 23 -6.80 6.16 14.30
N CYS A 24 -7.60 5.56 13.43
CA CYS A 24 -7.60 4.12 13.24
C CYS A 24 -6.31 3.70 12.55
N PRO A 25 -5.57 2.71 13.08
CA PRO A 25 -4.31 2.28 12.48
C PRO A 25 -4.54 1.53 11.16
N LEU A 26 -3.46 1.25 10.41
CA LEU A 26 -3.53 0.44 9.19
C LEU A 26 -4.21 -0.90 9.46
N GLY A 27 -5.08 -1.33 8.54
CA GLY A 27 -5.89 -2.53 8.73
C GLY A 27 -7.14 -2.32 9.59
N TYR A 28 -7.35 -1.10 10.09
CA TYR A 28 -8.54 -0.70 10.82
C TYR A 28 -9.18 0.50 10.14
N GLY A 29 -10.50 0.53 10.15
CA GLY A 29 -11.29 1.66 9.67
C GLY A 29 -12.24 2.14 10.73
N VAL A 30 -12.75 3.36 10.53
CA VAL A 30 -13.76 3.95 11.40
C VAL A 30 -15.05 3.14 11.34
N LYS A 31 -15.44 2.62 12.49
CA LYS A 31 -16.76 1.99 12.72
C LYS A 31 -17.80 3.02 13.11
N GLN A 32 -17.42 3.94 14.00
CA GLN A 32 -18.25 5.06 14.43
C GLN A 32 -17.41 6.33 14.41
N PRO A 33 -17.84 7.38 13.69
CA PRO A 33 -17.10 8.63 13.66
C PRO A 33 -17.10 9.27 15.04
N GLY A 34 -15.99 9.94 15.36
CA GLY A 34 -15.90 10.76 16.56
C GLY A 34 -16.95 11.88 16.54
N THR A 35 -17.46 12.21 17.72
CA THR A 35 -18.39 13.32 17.94
C THR A 35 -17.75 14.32 18.90
N PRO A 36 -18.34 15.52 19.13
CA PRO A 36 -17.84 16.44 20.14
C PRO A 36 -17.80 15.88 21.57
N PHE A 37 -18.41 14.71 21.82
CA PHE A 37 -18.51 14.08 23.15
C PHE A 37 -17.97 12.65 23.19
N ARG A 38 -17.57 12.08 22.06
CA ARG A 38 -17.10 10.69 21.97
C ARG A 38 -15.94 10.58 20.99
N ASN A 39 -14.94 9.82 21.37
CA ASN A 39 -13.83 9.49 20.49
C ASN A 39 -14.27 8.60 19.32
N THR A 40 -13.47 8.61 18.24
CA THR A 40 -13.60 7.69 17.11
C THR A 40 -13.46 6.25 17.57
N GLN A 41 -14.32 5.36 17.07
CA GLN A 41 -14.21 3.92 17.30
C GLN A 41 -13.74 3.21 16.03
N CYS A 42 -12.72 2.39 16.20
CA CYS A 42 -12.10 1.64 15.11
C CYS A 42 -12.50 0.17 15.15
N GLN A 43 -12.54 -0.47 13.98
CA GLN A 43 -12.72 -1.91 13.83
C GLN A 43 -11.71 -2.48 12.84
N PRO A 44 -11.29 -3.76 13.00
CA PRO A 44 -10.47 -4.42 12.00
C PRO A 44 -11.25 -4.52 10.69
N CYS A 45 -10.56 -4.36 9.56
CA CYS A 45 -11.21 -4.44 8.27
C CYS A 45 -11.69 -5.87 7.99
N PRO A 46 -12.99 -6.06 7.71
CA PRO A 46 -13.52 -7.37 7.34
C PRO A 46 -12.96 -7.85 6.00
N GLN A 47 -13.14 -9.14 5.71
CA GLN A 47 -12.74 -9.71 4.42
C GLN A 47 -13.36 -8.94 3.25
N GLY A 48 -12.57 -8.72 2.20
CA GLY A 48 -12.97 -7.91 1.05
C GLY A 48 -12.83 -6.40 1.24
N THR A 49 -12.27 -5.94 2.37
CA THR A 49 -12.03 -4.52 2.63
C THR A 49 -10.60 -4.26 3.16
N PHE A 50 -10.15 -3.01 3.09
CA PHE A 50 -8.83 -2.59 3.53
C PHE A 50 -8.79 -1.17 4.11
N SER A 51 -7.69 -0.86 4.80
CA SER A 51 -7.31 0.50 5.21
C SER A 51 -5.79 0.63 5.16
N SER A 52 -5.29 1.50 4.28
CA SER A 52 -3.86 1.67 3.98
C SER A 52 -3.20 2.82 4.73
N SER A 53 -3.97 3.72 5.35
CA SER A 53 -3.49 4.92 6.04
C SER A 53 -4.15 5.09 7.40
N PRO A 54 -3.44 5.65 8.40
CA PRO A 54 -4.07 6.06 9.64
C PRO A 54 -5.12 7.15 9.38
N SER A 55 -6.34 6.97 9.89
CA SER A 55 -7.42 7.93 9.68
C SER A 55 -8.42 7.94 10.82
N SER A 56 -8.85 9.11 11.27
CA SER A 56 -9.89 9.28 12.29
C SER A 56 -11.30 9.34 11.71
N THR A 57 -11.43 9.35 10.38
CA THR A 57 -12.69 9.55 9.67
C THR A 57 -13.01 8.47 8.63
N GLU A 58 -12.00 7.83 8.04
CA GLU A 58 -12.22 6.90 6.94
C GLU A 58 -12.62 5.49 7.41
N PRO A 59 -13.74 4.93 6.91
CA PRO A 59 -14.07 3.51 7.13
C PRO A 59 -13.17 2.61 6.27
N CYS A 60 -13.23 1.30 6.53
CA CYS A 60 -12.59 0.32 5.65
C CYS A 60 -13.20 0.40 4.25
N GLN A 61 -12.33 0.46 3.24
CA GLN A 61 -12.73 0.58 1.85
C GLN A 61 -12.86 -0.80 1.21
N PRO A 62 -13.87 -1.03 0.36
CA PRO A 62 -13.98 -2.29 -0.37
C PRO A 62 -12.80 -2.47 -1.33
N HIS A 63 -12.39 -3.71 -1.54
CA HIS A 63 -11.40 -4.02 -2.56
C HIS A 63 -11.93 -3.72 -3.96
N GLN A 64 -11.09 -3.21 -4.83
CA GLN A 64 -11.46 -3.02 -6.23
C GLN A 64 -11.65 -4.35 -6.95
N ASP A 65 -12.61 -4.38 -7.87
CA ASP A 65 -12.87 -5.51 -8.74
C ASP A 65 -12.17 -5.31 -10.10
N CYS A 66 -11.12 -6.10 -10.33
CA CYS A 66 -10.35 -6.01 -11.57
C CYS A 66 -11.16 -6.42 -12.81
N GLN A 67 -12.11 -7.35 -12.67
CA GLN A 67 -12.93 -7.83 -13.80
C GLN A 67 -13.86 -6.74 -14.31
N GLN A 68 -14.44 -5.94 -13.41
CA GLN A 68 -15.27 -4.79 -13.76
C GLN A 68 -14.48 -3.72 -14.54
N GLN A 69 -13.15 -3.70 -14.39
CA GLN A 69 -12.26 -2.80 -15.12
C GLN A 69 -11.69 -3.41 -16.41
N GLY A 70 -12.03 -4.66 -16.75
CA GLY A 70 -11.43 -5.39 -17.87
C GLY A 70 -9.95 -5.72 -17.67
N LYS A 71 -9.48 -5.71 -16.41
CA LYS A 71 -8.09 -5.98 -16.01
C LYS A 71 -7.95 -7.34 -15.32
N VAL A 72 -6.71 -7.81 -15.15
CA VAL A 72 -6.42 -9.00 -14.35
C VAL A 72 -5.88 -8.61 -12.98
N THR A 73 -6.14 -9.45 -11.97
CA THR A 73 -5.60 -9.29 -10.63
C THR A 73 -4.09 -9.60 -10.64
N ASN A 74 -3.28 -8.59 -10.31
CA ASN A 74 -1.83 -8.72 -10.14
C ASN A 74 -1.47 -9.20 -8.73
N VAL A 75 -2.10 -8.58 -7.73
CA VAL A 75 -1.89 -8.90 -6.31
C VAL A 75 -3.24 -8.86 -5.61
N GLN A 76 -3.55 -9.93 -4.87
CA GLN A 76 -4.76 -10.01 -4.07
C GLN A 76 -4.67 -9.06 -2.88
N GLY A 77 -5.71 -8.22 -2.70
CA GLY A 77 -5.80 -7.30 -1.57
C GLY A 77 -5.90 -8.01 -0.23
N ASN A 78 -5.53 -7.31 0.84
CA ASN A 78 -5.74 -7.77 2.22
C ASN A 78 -6.22 -6.61 3.09
N GLN A 79 -6.26 -6.78 4.42
CA GLN A 79 -6.75 -5.72 5.30
C GLN A 79 -5.94 -4.40 5.23
N TYR A 80 -4.69 -4.43 4.75
CA TYR A 80 -3.78 -3.29 4.74
C TYR A 80 -3.62 -2.61 3.38
N HIS A 81 -4.07 -3.24 2.30
CA HIS A 81 -3.93 -2.70 0.95
C HIS A 81 -5.02 -3.26 0.03
N ASP A 82 -5.34 -2.49 -1.01
CA ASP A 82 -6.29 -2.89 -2.03
C ASP A 82 -5.77 -4.05 -2.88
N THR A 83 -6.67 -4.71 -3.60
CA THR A 83 -6.31 -5.57 -4.73
C THR A 83 -5.64 -4.72 -5.79
N PHE A 84 -4.48 -5.11 -6.32
CA PHE A 84 -3.85 -4.40 -7.43
C PHE A 84 -4.24 -5.05 -8.75
N CYS A 85 -4.78 -4.26 -9.66
CA CYS A 85 -5.16 -4.69 -11.00
C CYS A 85 -4.12 -4.23 -12.03
N THR A 86 -3.91 -5.03 -13.07
CA THR A 86 -3.02 -4.66 -14.17
C THR A 86 -3.60 -5.07 -15.52
N SER A 87 -3.39 -4.23 -16.53
CA SER A 87 -3.59 -4.59 -17.93
C SER A 87 -2.33 -5.19 -18.56
N CYS A 88 -1.21 -5.23 -17.83
CA CYS A 88 0.04 -5.80 -18.32
C CYS A 88 -0.21 -7.28 -18.67
N ARG A 89 -0.42 -7.56 -19.95
CA ARG A 89 -0.73 -8.90 -20.47
C ARG A 89 0.56 -9.69 -20.58
N LEU A 90 0.69 -10.70 -19.75
CA LEU A 90 1.90 -11.50 -19.60
C LEU A 90 1.85 -12.83 -20.36
N GLN A 91 0.76 -13.11 -21.08
CA GLN A 91 0.65 -14.21 -22.05
C GLN A 91 -0.25 -13.82 -23.23
N GLY A 92 0.28 -13.89 -24.47
CA GLY A 92 -0.52 -13.85 -25.70
C GLY A 92 0.00 -12.90 -26.78
N ARG A 93 0.81 -13.44 -27.70
CA ARG A 93 1.43 -12.77 -28.85
C ARG A 93 0.45 -12.33 -29.96
N ASN A 94 -0.86 -12.34 -29.74
CA ASN A 94 -1.87 -12.19 -30.81
C ASN A 94 -2.93 -11.11 -30.50
N SER A 95 -2.49 -9.89 -30.19
CA SER A 95 -3.35 -8.72 -30.39
C SER A 95 -2.55 -7.68 -31.16
N THR A 96 -2.87 -7.55 -32.45
CA THR A 96 -2.44 -6.48 -33.36
C THR A 96 -3.04 -5.11 -33.01
N GLN A 97 -3.40 -4.89 -31.75
CA GLN A 97 -3.87 -3.60 -31.26
C GLN A 97 -2.76 -2.95 -30.43
N GLY A 98 -2.05 -2.03 -31.10
CA GLY A 98 -1.45 -0.85 -30.48
C GLY A 98 -0.36 -1.11 -29.44
N ALA A 99 0.88 -1.20 -29.92
CA ALA A 99 2.03 -0.84 -29.13
C ALA A 99 1.91 0.62 -28.65
N ALA A 100 1.40 0.86 -27.41
CA ALA A 100 1.57 2.10 -26.61
C ALA A 100 0.73 2.13 -25.30
N LEU A 101 0.56 1.00 -24.60
CA LEU A 101 0.10 0.97 -23.20
C LEU A 101 1.03 -0.01 -22.46
N GLY A 102 2.13 0.33 -21.81
CA GLY A 102 2.84 1.56 -21.47
C GLY A 102 3.84 1.09 -20.41
N ASP A 103 5.16 1.20 -20.66
CA ASP A 103 6.23 0.66 -19.79
C ASP A 103 6.01 0.96 -18.29
N ASP A 104 5.36 2.09 -18.01
CA ASP A 104 4.99 2.57 -16.68
C ASP A 104 3.94 1.71 -15.93
N GLU A 105 2.88 1.21 -16.58
CA GLU A 105 1.86 0.37 -15.93
C GLU A 105 2.43 -1.01 -15.59
N CYS A 106 3.22 -1.59 -16.51
CA CYS A 106 3.92 -2.85 -16.26
C CYS A 106 4.99 -2.69 -15.17
N THR A 107 5.71 -1.56 -15.14
CA THR A 107 6.65 -1.26 -14.06
C THR A 107 5.94 -1.10 -12.72
N GLN A 108 4.78 -0.43 -12.68
CA GLN A 108 3.97 -0.34 -11.46
C GLN A 108 3.51 -1.72 -10.99
N ALA A 109 2.99 -2.54 -11.91
CA ALA A 109 2.56 -3.90 -11.59
C ALA A 109 3.72 -4.75 -11.05
N LEU A 110 4.92 -4.58 -11.58
CA LEU A 110 6.12 -5.24 -11.08
C LEU A 110 6.48 -4.79 -9.66
N ILE A 111 6.43 -3.48 -9.39
CA ILE A 111 6.66 -2.92 -8.04
C ILE A 111 5.66 -3.51 -7.06
N ASP A 112 4.37 -3.44 -7.37
CA ASP A 112 3.29 -3.94 -6.52
C ASP A 112 3.45 -5.45 -6.28
N PHE A 113 3.73 -6.22 -7.33
CA PHE A 113 3.93 -7.66 -7.23
C PHE A 113 5.06 -8.01 -6.25
N VAL A 114 6.23 -7.38 -6.39
CA VAL A 114 7.40 -7.64 -5.55
C VAL A 114 7.16 -7.25 -4.10
N VAL A 115 6.61 -6.07 -3.85
CA VAL A 115 6.45 -5.52 -2.50
C VAL A 115 5.50 -6.36 -1.65
N TYR A 116 4.40 -6.84 -2.24
CA TYR A 116 3.37 -7.58 -1.51
C TYR A 116 3.54 -9.09 -1.51
N GLN A 117 4.64 -9.61 -2.10
CA GLN A 117 5.01 -11.02 -1.92
C GLN A 117 5.29 -11.38 -0.46
N ASN A 118 5.28 -12.69 -0.17
CA ASN A 118 5.55 -13.22 1.17
C ASN A 118 7.05 -13.13 1.58
N ILE A 119 7.61 -11.92 1.64
CA ILE A 119 9.00 -11.66 2.04
C ILE A 119 9.12 -11.62 3.57
N PRO A 120 10.10 -12.32 4.18
CA PRO A 120 10.37 -12.20 5.62
C PRO A 120 10.71 -10.76 6.03
N VAL A 121 10.17 -10.27 7.15
CA VAL A 121 10.34 -8.87 7.59
C VAL A 121 11.82 -8.44 7.68
N ARG A 122 12.72 -9.33 8.10
CA ARG A 122 14.17 -9.05 8.13
C ARG A 122 14.74 -8.73 6.75
N LYS A 123 14.32 -9.49 5.72
CA LYS A 123 14.74 -9.28 4.34
C LYS A 123 14.08 -8.04 3.75
N LEU A 124 12.80 -7.80 4.04
CA LEU A 124 12.09 -6.61 3.58
C LEU A 124 12.71 -5.31 4.14
N LYS A 125 13.09 -5.29 5.43
CA LYS A 125 13.84 -4.17 6.03
C LYS A 125 15.18 -3.92 5.35
N ARG A 126 15.92 -5.00 5.04
CA ARG A 126 17.20 -4.91 4.31
C ARG A 126 17.00 -4.40 2.88
N LEU A 127 15.95 -4.83 2.20
CA LEU A 127 15.57 -4.34 0.87
C LEU A 127 15.28 -2.84 0.91
N GLN A 128 14.46 -2.39 1.87
CA GLN A 128 14.20 -0.98 2.11
C GLN A 128 15.49 -0.18 2.33
N GLN A 129 16.42 -0.72 3.14
CA GLN A 129 17.72 -0.08 3.44
C GLN A 129 18.57 0.14 2.18
N ILE A 130 18.61 -0.87 1.30
CA ILE A 130 19.35 -0.80 0.04
C ILE A 130 18.72 0.24 -0.89
N LEU A 131 17.39 0.24 -1.00
CA LEU A 131 16.67 1.18 -1.87
C LEU A 131 16.74 2.62 -1.35
N GLU A 132 16.65 2.86 -0.04
CA GLU A 132 16.77 4.19 0.56
C GLU A 132 18.21 4.75 0.51
N GLY A 133 19.23 3.90 0.31
CA GLY A 133 20.64 4.31 0.29
C GLY A 133 21.14 4.92 1.60
N SER A 134 20.40 4.77 2.70
CA SER A 134 20.67 5.43 3.99
C SER A 134 20.94 4.43 5.11
N PRO A 135 21.99 4.61 5.93
CA PRO A 135 22.25 3.79 7.10
C PRO A 135 21.35 4.16 8.31
N ARG A 136 20.35 5.05 8.15
CA ARG A 136 19.50 5.48 9.27
C ARG A 136 18.78 4.29 9.91
N LYS A 137 18.74 4.28 11.25
CA LYS A 137 17.95 3.32 12.04
C LYS A 137 16.49 3.39 11.59
N GLN A 138 16.04 2.34 10.90
CA GLN A 138 14.64 2.21 10.49
C GLN A 138 13.76 2.11 11.74
N ALA A 139 12.69 2.90 11.76
CA ALA A 139 11.68 2.83 12.80
C ALA A 139 11.11 1.41 12.93
N ARG A 140 10.65 1.06 14.13
CA ARG A 140 9.96 -0.20 14.40
C ARG A 140 8.60 -0.19 13.69
N GLY A 141 8.57 -0.64 12.43
CA GLY A 141 7.35 -0.75 11.63
C GLY A 141 6.80 -2.16 11.59
N THR A 142 5.46 -2.27 11.46
CA THR A 142 4.78 -3.51 11.07
C THR A 142 5.14 -3.88 9.64
N ARG A 143 4.88 -5.13 9.24
CA ARG A 143 5.11 -5.58 7.85
C ARG A 143 4.42 -4.67 6.84
N ALA A 144 3.15 -4.35 7.07
CA ALA A 144 2.34 -3.48 6.20
C ALA A 144 2.95 -2.08 6.04
N ALA A 145 3.37 -1.46 7.14
CA ALA A 145 4.01 -0.14 7.10
C ALA A 145 5.32 -0.15 6.29
N ILE A 146 6.10 -1.23 6.40
CA ILE A 146 7.34 -1.38 5.61
C ILE A 146 7.01 -1.58 4.13
N GLN A 147 6.03 -2.42 3.81
CA GLN A 147 5.59 -2.65 2.42
C GLN A 147 5.14 -1.33 1.78
N GLU A 148 4.26 -0.58 2.44
CA GLU A 148 3.78 0.71 1.93
C GLU A 148 4.92 1.71 1.72
N LYS A 149 5.88 1.77 2.65
CA LYS A 149 7.05 2.64 2.53
C LYS A 149 7.97 2.26 1.36
N VAL A 150 8.17 0.97 1.11
CA VAL A 150 8.96 0.50 -0.03
C VAL A 150 8.23 0.78 -1.34
N ARG A 151 6.92 0.53 -1.40
CA ARG A 151 6.08 0.80 -2.58
C ARG A 151 6.10 2.27 -2.96
N THR A 152 5.84 3.16 -2.00
CA THR A 152 5.83 4.61 -2.23
C THR A 152 7.19 5.12 -2.73
N LEU A 153 8.30 4.63 -2.15
CA LEU A 153 9.64 4.95 -2.60
C LEU A 153 9.91 4.51 -4.04
N LEU A 154 9.55 3.27 -4.39
CA LEU A 154 9.75 2.74 -5.74
C LEU A 154 8.86 3.46 -6.77
N THR A 155 7.62 3.80 -6.38
CA THR A 155 6.67 4.52 -7.23
C THR A 155 7.18 5.93 -7.53
N HIS A 156 7.68 6.66 -6.52
CA HIS A 156 8.30 7.98 -6.73
C HIS A 156 9.53 7.91 -7.65
N ARG A 157 10.41 6.92 -7.45
CA ARG A 157 11.59 6.76 -8.32
C ARG A 157 11.25 6.37 -9.75
N LYS A 158 10.12 5.67 -9.95
CA LYS A 158 9.65 5.27 -11.28
C LYS A 158 9.41 6.51 -12.14
N GLU A 159 8.81 7.53 -11.55
CA GLU A 159 8.54 8.82 -12.19
C GLU A 159 9.83 9.57 -12.56
N GLU A 160 10.93 9.36 -11.83
CA GLU A 160 12.18 10.11 -12.03
C GLU A 160 13.18 9.45 -13.00
N GLN A 161 13.36 8.13 -12.96
CA GLN A 161 14.56 7.49 -13.55
C GLN A 161 14.32 6.40 -14.61
N TYR A 162 13.07 6.00 -14.89
CA TYR A 162 12.66 4.93 -15.84
C TYR A 162 13.41 3.57 -15.73
N LYS A 163 14.32 3.39 -14.77
CA LYS A 163 15.19 2.20 -14.61
C LYS A 163 14.92 1.41 -13.33
N VAL A 164 13.84 1.72 -12.62
CA VAL A 164 13.48 1.12 -11.32
C VAL A 164 13.43 -0.40 -11.38
N THR A 165 12.98 -0.98 -12.50
CA THR A 165 12.95 -2.44 -12.70
C THR A 165 14.32 -3.09 -12.54
N LYS A 166 15.38 -2.53 -13.14
CA LYS A 166 16.74 -3.07 -13.02
C LYS A 166 17.30 -2.91 -11.62
N GLU A 167 17.01 -1.78 -10.97
CA GLU A 167 17.41 -1.52 -9.59
C GLU A 167 16.73 -2.50 -8.62
N LEU A 168 15.42 -2.73 -8.78
CA LEU A 168 14.68 -3.62 -7.91
C LEU A 168 15.18 -5.06 -8.03
N LEU A 169 15.42 -5.55 -9.25
CA LEU A 169 15.98 -6.88 -9.48
C LEU A 169 17.39 -7.02 -8.87
N SER A 170 18.25 -6.00 -9.00
CA SER A 170 19.58 -6.03 -8.38
C SER A 170 19.51 -6.01 -6.85
N ALA A 171 18.57 -5.26 -6.27
CA ALA A 171 18.32 -5.22 -4.84
C ALA A 171 17.80 -6.58 -4.31
N LEU A 172 16.92 -7.27 -5.06
CA LEU A 172 16.47 -8.62 -4.71
C LEU A 172 17.63 -9.63 -4.65
N ARG A 173 18.57 -9.55 -5.61
CA ARG A 173 19.81 -10.36 -5.57
C ARG A 173 20.65 -10.07 -4.34
N ALA A 174 20.85 -8.78 -4.03
CA ALA A 174 21.66 -8.35 -2.88
C ALA A 174 21.09 -8.85 -1.53
N VAL A 175 19.77 -9.05 -1.44
CA VAL A 175 19.07 -9.57 -0.24
C VAL A 175 18.92 -11.10 -0.26
N LYS A 176 19.45 -11.80 -1.27
CA LYS A 176 19.32 -13.25 -1.47
C LYS A 176 17.85 -13.68 -1.56
N LEU A 177 17.08 -12.99 -2.42
CA LEU A 177 15.70 -13.31 -2.77
C LEU A 177 15.61 -13.87 -4.21
N HIS A 178 16.52 -14.78 -4.58
CA HIS A 178 16.63 -15.32 -5.94
C HIS A 178 15.34 -15.98 -6.44
N SER A 179 14.67 -16.77 -5.60
CA SER A 179 13.40 -17.41 -6.00
C SER A 179 12.28 -16.40 -6.29
N LEU A 180 12.31 -15.23 -5.66
CA LEU A 180 11.37 -14.16 -5.96
C LEU A 180 11.78 -13.45 -7.25
N GLU A 181 13.06 -13.20 -7.44
CA GLU A 181 13.57 -12.62 -8.68
C GLU A 181 13.21 -13.46 -9.92
N GLU A 182 13.44 -14.77 -9.88
CA GLU A 182 13.07 -15.67 -10.98
C GLU A 182 11.57 -15.62 -11.27
N LYS A 183 10.73 -15.65 -10.22
CA LYS A 183 9.28 -15.50 -10.39
C LYS A 183 8.90 -14.17 -11.05
N VAL A 184 9.58 -13.08 -10.71
CA VAL A 184 9.33 -11.77 -11.34
C VAL A 184 9.73 -11.82 -12.82
N ARG A 185 10.86 -12.44 -13.15
CA ARG A 185 11.30 -12.58 -14.55
C ARG A 185 10.35 -13.43 -15.39
N GLU A 186 9.94 -14.57 -14.85
CA GLU A 186 8.97 -15.45 -15.50
C GLU A 186 7.60 -14.76 -15.65
N HIS A 187 7.15 -14.07 -14.61
CA HIS A 187 5.85 -13.41 -14.63
C HIS A 187 5.84 -12.22 -15.59
N PHE A 188 6.87 -11.36 -15.57
CA PHE A 188 6.93 -10.12 -16.35
C PHE A 188 7.72 -10.22 -17.67
N LEU A 189 8.21 -11.42 -18.05
CA LEU A 189 8.99 -11.69 -19.27
C LEU A 189 10.27 -10.84 -19.41
N LEU A 190 11.07 -10.75 -18.33
CA LEU A 190 12.26 -9.88 -18.19
C LEU A 190 13.62 -10.59 -18.23
#